data_AF-A0A452RLK7-F1
#
_entry.id   AF-A0A452RLK7-F1
#
_cell.length_a   1.000
_cell.length_b   1.000
_cell.length_c   1.000
_cell.angle_alpha   90.00
_cell.angle_beta   90.00
_cell.angle_gamma   90.00
#
_symmetry.space_group_name_H-M   'P 1'
#
loop_
_entity.id
_entity.type
_entity.pdbx_description
1 polymer ?
#
loop_
_entity_poly.entity_id
_entity_poly.type
_entity_poly.pdbx_seq_one_letter_code
_entity_poly.pdbx_strand_id
1 'polypeptide(L)'
;MAQLYQPGPGLPQFLAVGYVDDQPFIHYDSRVDRAKPQAPWMATVDAQYWETETQKQRTWAKVQQVETWTVMGYHNHSSGMHSTQRMFGCEIREDGRTSSFWQFGFDGQDHVSLDLETLSWVSAKPAAVRTKRWWETERCYAEYDKAYLEGLCLISLHRYLELGGQSLTRKEPPTVQVTRHTAQDGGITLKCWARGFYPRDISLSWWLGEEELVLETEYVETRPSGDGTYQTWAAVRVPARKEDWYTCHVQHSGLNHTLTVAWEAPSHQWKTSAVVVSTIFTITFLLMAGVWIFIKQYSQAGQVTSLLPPAGGEDLQNSQSPVTVEATQLLC
;
A
#
# COMPACT_ATOMS: atom_id res chain seq x y z
N MET A 1 15.72 -12.95 -6.99
CA MET A 1 16.20 -13.96 -6.02
C MET A 1 17.45 -13.45 -5.34
N ALA A 2 17.63 -13.78 -4.07
CA ALA A 2 18.80 -13.41 -3.28
C ALA A 2 19.29 -14.59 -2.44
N GLN A 3 20.60 -14.78 -2.40
CA GLN A 3 21.28 -15.76 -1.55
C GLN A 3 22.24 -15.01 -0.63
N LEU A 4 22.19 -15.33 0.66
CA LEU A 4 23.09 -14.84 1.68
C LEU A 4 24.05 -15.94 2.13
N TYR A 5 25.32 -15.57 2.28
CA TYR A 5 26.32 -16.38 2.95
C TYR A 5 26.53 -15.85 4.37
N GLN A 6 26.48 -16.74 5.36
CA GLN A 6 26.52 -16.42 6.79
C GLN A 6 25.52 -15.29 7.18
N PRO A 7 24.21 -15.44 6.86
CA PRO A 7 23.23 -14.44 7.24
C PRO A 7 23.12 -14.30 8.77
N GLY A 8 22.81 -13.08 9.22
CA GLY A 8 22.53 -12.82 10.63
C GLY A 8 21.31 -13.60 11.15
N PRO A 9 21.15 -13.70 12.49
CA PRO A 9 20.03 -14.42 13.10
C PRO A 9 18.68 -13.96 12.55
N GLY A 10 17.85 -14.93 12.17
CA GLY A 10 16.51 -14.67 11.66
C GLY A 10 16.42 -14.30 10.18
N LEU A 11 17.54 -14.14 9.45
CA LEU A 11 17.51 -13.92 8.00
C LEU A 11 17.53 -15.25 7.24
N PRO A 12 16.78 -15.39 6.13
CA PRO A 12 16.86 -16.58 5.29
C PRO A 12 18.19 -16.64 4.56
N GLN A 13 18.68 -17.85 4.29
CA GLN A 13 19.82 -18.04 3.40
C GLN A 13 19.44 -17.77 1.95
N PHE A 14 18.19 -18.08 1.56
CA PHE A 14 17.69 -17.84 0.21
C PHE A 14 16.28 -17.27 0.23
N LEU A 15 16.05 -16.29 -0.63
CA LEU A 15 14.78 -15.61 -0.83
C LEU A 15 14.49 -15.49 -2.32
N ALA A 16 13.27 -15.80 -2.73
CA ALA A 16 12.78 -15.49 -4.07
C ALA A 16 11.50 -14.66 -3.98
N VAL A 17 11.42 -13.59 -4.76
CA VAL A 17 10.23 -12.77 -4.92
C VAL A 17 10.01 -12.60 -6.42
N GLY A 18 8.78 -12.81 -6.87
CA GLY A 18 8.37 -12.57 -8.24
C GLY A 18 7.33 -11.45 -8.30
N TYR A 19 7.44 -10.61 -9.32
CA TYR A 19 6.57 -9.47 -9.56
C TYR A 19 5.85 -9.64 -10.90
N VAL A 20 4.60 -9.19 -10.96
CA VAL A 20 3.91 -8.84 -12.19
C VAL A 20 3.64 -7.35 -12.08
N ASP A 21 4.16 -6.60 -13.04
CA ASP A 21 4.33 -5.15 -12.93
C ASP A 21 5.01 -4.79 -11.59
N ASP A 22 4.34 -4.02 -10.75
CA ASP A 22 4.83 -3.59 -9.44
C ASP A 22 4.21 -4.38 -8.27
N GLN A 23 3.43 -5.43 -8.55
CA GLN A 23 2.78 -6.26 -7.51
C GLN A 23 3.54 -7.58 -7.27
N PRO A 24 4.01 -7.84 -6.03
CA PRO A 24 4.57 -9.14 -5.71
C PRO A 24 3.47 -10.20 -5.74
N PHE A 25 3.67 -11.27 -6.50
CA PHE A 25 2.68 -12.35 -6.64
C PHE A 25 3.11 -13.65 -5.96
N ILE A 26 4.42 -13.87 -5.83
CA ILE A 26 5.02 -15.06 -5.22
C ILE A 26 6.17 -14.68 -4.31
N HIS A 27 6.27 -15.37 -3.17
CA HIS A 27 7.38 -15.27 -2.23
C HIS A 27 7.80 -16.66 -1.74
N TYR A 28 9.09 -16.95 -1.80
CA TYR A 28 9.71 -18.14 -1.21
C TYR A 28 10.78 -17.73 -0.21
N ASP A 29 10.76 -18.36 0.95
CA ASP A 29 11.69 -18.15 2.05
C ASP A 29 12.29 -19.49 2.48
N SER A 30 13.62 -19.61 2.47
CA SER A 30 14.30 -20.87 2.78
C SER A 30 14.11 -21.35 4.23
N ARG A 31 13.64 -20.51 5.15
CA ARG A 31 13.33 -20.89 6.55
C ARG A 31 12.01 -21.64 6.64
N VAL A 32 11.06 -21.28 5.79
CA VAL A 32 9.73 -21.93 5.70
C VAL A 32 9.71 -23.00 4.62
N ASP A 33 10.63 -22.90 3.65
CA ASP A 33 10.82 -23.81 2.52
C ASP A 33 9.53 -24.01 1.71
N ARG A 34 8.83 -22.91 1.43
CA ARG A 34 7.57 -22.91 0.71
C ARG A 34 7.35 -21.65 -0.09
N ALA A 35 6.95 -21.80 -1.35
CA ALA A 35 6.44 -20.71 -2.16
C ALA A 35 5.00 -20.39 -1.76
N LYS A 36 4.70 -19.11 -1.53
CA LYS A 36 3.37 -18.65 -1.11
C LYS A 36 2.87 -17.54 -2.03
N PRO A 37 1.54 -17.45 -2.25
CA PRO A 37 0.94 -16.29 -2.90
C PRO A 37 1.22 -15.02 -2.09
N GLN A 38 1.47 -13.93 -2.79
CA GLN A 38 1.59 -12.59 -2.21
C GLN A 38 0.48 -11.64 -2.65
N ALA A 39 -0.29 -12.03 -3.67
CA ALA A 39 -1.44 -11.27 -4.14
C ALA A 39 -2.73 -12.09 -4.03
N PRO A 40 -3.89 -11.47 -3.75
CA PRO A 40 -5.18 -12.17 -3.64
C PRO A 40 -5.56 -12.97 -4.89
N TRP A 41 -5.26 -12.47 -6.08
CA TRP A 41 -5.56 -13.14 -7.35
C TRP A 41 -4.74 -14.42 -7.59
N MET A 42 -3.65 -14.63 -6.82
CA MET A 42 -2.90 -15.88 -6.82
C MET A 42 -3.43 -16.91 -5.82
N ALA A 43 -4.30 -16.53 -4.88
CA ALA A 43 -4.79 -17.42 -3.84
C ALA A 43 -5.72 -18.53 -4.37
N THR A 44 -6.32 -18.34 -5.55
CA THR A 44 -7.19 -19.31 -6.22
C THR A 44 -6.43 -20.34 -7.06
N VAL A 45 -5.13 -20.14 -7.27
CA VAL A 45 -4.29 -21.08 -8.03
C VAL A 45 -4.09 -22.37 -7.23
N ASP A 46 -4.20 -23.51 -7.92
CA ASP A 46 -4.23 -24.82 -7.30
C ASP A 46 -2.95 -25.21 -6.53
N ALA A 47 -3.07 -26.20 -5.65
CA ALA A 47 -1.96 -26.65 -4.80
C ALA A 47 -0.81 -27.29 -5.59
N GLN A 48 -1.08 -27.90 -6.75
CA GLN A 48 -0.05 -28.55 -7.57
C GLN A 48 0.90 -27.51 -8.19
N TYR A 49 0.37 -26.37 -8.61
CA TYR A 49 1.18 -25.23 -9.03
C TYR A 49 2.13 -24.78 -7.91
N TRP A 50 1.63 -24.60 -6.69
CA TRP A 50 2.46 -24.13 -5.56
C TRP A 50 3.53 -25.15 -5.13
N GLU A 51 3.23 -26.45 -5.21
CA GLU A 51 4.23 -27.49 -4.98
C GLU A 51 5.32 -27.47 -6.06
N THR A 52 4.91 -27.30 -7.33
CA THR A 52 5.83 -27.16 -8.46
C THR A 52 6.74 -25.94 -8.30
N GLU A 53 6.17 -24.79 -7.95
CA GLU A 53 6.96 -23.58 -7.69
C GLU A 53 7.89 -23.75 -6.48
N THR A 54 7.42 -24.37 -5.40
CA THR A 54 8.28 -24.67 -4.24
C THR A 54 9.48 -25.52 -4.63
N GLN A 55 9.27 -26.57 -5.44
CA GLN A 55 10.35 -27.44 -5.90
C GLN A 55 11.34 -26.73 -6.84
N LYS A 56 10.83 -25.84 -7.72
CA LYS A 56 11.69 -24.97 -8.55
C LYS A 56 12.55 -24.06 -7.69
N GLN A 57 11.96 -23.38 -6.68
CA GLN A 57 12.72 -22.48 -5.81
C GLN A 57 13.77 -23.21 -4.97
N ARG A 58 13.48 -24.43 -4.49
CA ARG A 58 14.49 -25.30 -3.84
C ARG A 58 15.67 -25.61 -4.75
N THR A 59 15.40 -25.86 -6.02
CA THR A 59 16.45 -26.13 -7.02
C THR A 59 17.29 -24.88 -7.24
N TRP A 60 16.65 -23.73 -7.41
CA TRP A 60 17.34 -22.44 -7.52
C TRP A 60 18.17 -22.09 -6.29
N ALA A 61 17.70 -22.37 -5.09
CA ALA A 61 18.45 -22.15 -3.85
C ALA A 61 19.78 -22.91 -3.85
N LYS A 62 19.78 -24.18 -4.30
CA LYS A 62 21.01 -24.98 -4.42
C LYS A 62 21.96 -24.42 -5.47
N VAL A 63 21.44 -24.06 -6.64
CA VAL A 63 22.24 -23.47 -7.72
C VAL A 63 22.89 -22.16 -7.26
N GLN A 64 22.10 -21.26 -6.67
CA GLN A 64 22.59 -19.95 -6.24
C GLN A 64 23.54 -20.04 -5.05
N GLN A 65 23.38 -21.05 -4.18
CA GLN A 65 24.37 -21.36 -3.15
C GLN A 65 25.74 -21.70 -3.76
N VAL A 66 25.80 -22.61 -4.75
CA VAL A 66 27.05 -22.98 -5.43
C VAL A 66 27.69 -21.79 -6.15
N GLU A 67 26.87 -20.97 -6.81
CA GLU A 67 27.33 -19.75 -7.47
C GLU A 67 27.92 -18.76 -6.47
N THR A 68 27.28 -18.58 -5.32
CA THR A 68 27.76 -17.70 -4.24
C THR A 68 29.13 -18.15 -3.74
N TRP A 69 29.30 -19.43 -3.43
CA TRP A 69 30.60 -19.98 -3.01
C TRP A 69 31.69 -19.79 -4.07
N THR A 70 31.35 -20.00 -5.35
CA THR A 70 32.28 -19.88 -6.47
C THR A 70 32.74 -18.43 -6.66
N VAL A 71 31.80 -17.49 -6.66
CA VAL A 71 32.10 -16.06 -6.78
C VAL A 71 32.92 -15.59 -5.59
N MET A 72 32.56 -15.96 -4.36
CA MET A 72 33.37 -15.66 -3.17
C MET A 72 34.82 -16.16 -3.30
N GLY A 73 35.02 -17.38 -3.79
CA GLY A 73 36.35 -17.92 -4.05
C GLY A 73 37.14 -17.10 -5.08
N TYR A 74 36.50 -16.53 -6.10
CA TYR A 74 37.15 -15.64 -7.06
C TYR A 74 37.55 -14.30 -6.46
N HIS A 75 36.87 -13.87 -5.41
CA HIS A 75 37.21 -12.70 -4.60
C HIS A 75 38.16 -13.00 -3.42
N ASN A 76 38.60 -14.26 -3.28
CA ASN A 76 39.37 -14.74 -2.13
C ASN A 76 38.65 -14.50 -0.78
N HIS A 77 37.33 -14.47 -0.77
CA HIS A 77 36.53 -14.38 0.43
C HIS A 77 36.27 -15.79 0.98
N SER A 78 36.54 -16.00 2.27
CA SER A 78 36.31 -17.28 2.98
C SER A 78 35.32 -17.18 4.14
N SER A 79 35.03 -15.96 4.58
CA SER A 79 34.18 -15.65 5.74
C SER A 79 33.60 -14.26 5.59
N GLY A 80 32.61 -13.94 6.41
CA GLY A 80 31.91 -12.66 6.36
C GLY A 80 30.56 -12.78 5.67
N MET A 81 29.72 -11.76 5.85
CA MET A 81 28.41 -11.71 5.24
C MET A 81 28.54 -11.27 3.78
N HIS A 82 28.18 -12.15 2.86
CA HIS A 82 28.17 -11.87 1.43
C HIS A 82 26.79 -12.16 0.85
N SER A 83 26.50 -11.53 -0.27
CA SER A 83 25.22 -11.69 -0.97
C SER A 83 25.42 -11.87 -2.46
N THR A 84 24.61 -12.73 -3.06
CA THR A 84 24.38 -12.73 -4.50
C THR A 84 22.92 -12.45 -4.78
N GLN A 85 22.66 -11.73 -5.87
CA GLN A 85 21.33 -11.41 -6.33
C GLN A 85 21.22 -11.84 -7.79
N ARG A 86 20.08 -12.45 -8.14
CA ARG A 86 19.73 -12.80 -9.52
C ARG A 86 18.40 -12.14 -9.84
N MET A 87 18.36 -11.38 -10.92
CA MET A 87 17.15 -10.77 -11.45
C MET A 87 17.02 -11.12 -12.93
N PHE A 88 15.87 -11.64 -13.31
CA PHE A 88 15.54 -11.90 -14.70
C PHE A 88 14.05 -11.73 -14.90
N GLY A 89 13.65 -11.50 -16.13
CA GLY A 89 12.25 -11.31 -16.47
C GLY A 89 12.06 -11.04 -17.94
N CYS A 90 10.79 -10.96 -18.31
CA CYS A 90 10.30 -10.60 -19.62
C CYS A 90 9.22 -9.53 -19.45
N GLU A 91 9.04 -8.73 -20.48
CA GLU A 91 8.14 -7.59 -20.53
C GLU A 91 7.40 -7.61 -21.87
N ILE A 92 6.12 -7.24 -21.86
CA ILE A 92 5.31 -6.98 -23.04
C ILE A 92 4.96 -5.50 -23.01
N ARG A 93 5.41 -4.74 -24.00
CA ARG A 93 5.15 -3.30 -24.11
C ARG A 93 3.78 -3.05 -24.73
N GLU A 94 3.30 -1.82 -24.62
CA GLU A 94 2.00 -1.39 -25.18
C GLU A 94 1.88 -1.63 -26.69
N ASP A 95 2.99 -1.55 -27.43
CA ASP A 95 3.04 -1.80 -28.87
C ASP A 95 3.22 -3.29 -29.23
N GLY A 96 3.16 -4.18 -28.24
CA GLY A 96 3.31 -5.63 -28.39
C GLY A 96 4.75 -6.10 -28.54
N ARG A 97 5.75 -5.21 -28.56
CA ARG A 97 7.15 -5.64 -28.53
C ARG A 97 7.48 -6.25 -27.18
N THR A 98 8.28 -7.30 -27.22
CA THR A 98 8.75 -7.99 -26.02
C THR A 98 10.21 -7.67 -25.75
N SER A 99 10.57 -7.53 -24.48
CA SER A 99 11.95 -7.46 -24.04
C SER A 99 12.19 -8.41 -22.88
N SER A 100 13.43 -8.88 -22.75
CA SER A 100 13.84 -9.78 -21.69
C SER A 100 15.19 -9.37 -21.12
N PHE A 101 15.43 -9.70 -19.86
CA PHE A 101 16.68 -9.39 -19.19
C PHE A 101 17.08 -10.48 -18.22
N TRP A 102 18.38 -10.56 -17.95
CA TRP A 102 18.97 -11.44 -16.97
C TRP A 102 20.23 -10.80 -16.40
N GLN A 103 20.31 -10.70 -15.08
CA GLN A 103 21.35 -10.00 -14.34
C GLN A 103 21.71 -10.73 -13.05
N PHE A 104 22.98 -10.64 -12.69
CA PHE A 104 23.52 -11.15 -11.44
C PHE A 104 24.41 -10.11 -10.76
N GLY A 105 24.14 -9.89 -9.47
CA GLY A 105 24.87 -8.98 -8.61
C GLY A 105 25.59 -9.72 -7.49
N PHE A 106 26.68 -9.13 -7.00
CA PHE A 106 27.48 -9.61 -5.88
C PHE A 106 27.78 -8.44 -4.92
N ASP A 107 27.42 -8.62 -3.64
CA ASP A 107 27.55 -7.62 -2.58
C ASP A 107 26.93 -6.25 -2.94
N GLY A 108 25.72 -6.30 -3.50
CA GLY A 108 24.93 -5.11 -3.86
C GLY A 108 25.44 -4.36 -5.09
N GLN A 109 26.40 -4.92 -5.83
CA GLN A 109 26.93 -4.33 -7.06
C GLN A 109 26.66 -5.23 -8.26
N ASP A 110 26.48 -4.61 -9.43
CA ASP A 110 26.43 -5.32 -10.71
C ASP A 110 27.70 -6.18 -10.89
N HIS A 111 27.51 -7.42 -11.36
CA HIS A 111 28.60 -8.38 -11.53
C HIS A 111 28.63 -8.92 -12.96
N VAL A 112 27.59 -9.63 -13.40
CA VAL A 112 27.45 -10.12 -14.78
C VAL A 112 26.01 -10.03 -15.26
N SER A 113 25.81 -9.84 -16.57
CA SER A 113 24.50 -9.89 -17.24
C SER A 113 24.59 -10.70 -18.52
N LEU A 114 23.46 -11.23 -18.99
CA LEU A 114 23.39 -11.96 -20.25
C LEU A 114 22.97 -11.02 -21.37
N ASP A 115 23.79 -10.90 -22.41
CA ASP A 115 23.36 -10.35 -23.69
C ASP A 115 22.62 -11.45 -24.46
N LEU A 116 21.30 -11.31 -24.55
CA LEU A 116 20.41 -12.28 -25.20
C LEU A 116 20.54 -12.27 -26.72
N GLU A 117 21.05 -11.20 -27.34
CA GLU A 117 21.26 -11.13 -28.78
C GLU A 117 22.47 -11.97 -29.18
N THR A 118 23.60 -11.78 -28.49
CA THR A 118 24.86 -12.47 -28.81
C THR A 118 25.03 -13.80 -28.07
N LEU A 119 24.19 -14.06 -27.04
CA LEU A 119 24.33 -15.17 -26.10
C LEU A 119 25.71 -15.17 -25.42
N SER A 120 26.17 -13.97 -25.04
CA SER A 120 27.44 -13.77 -24.35
C SER A 120 27.23 -13.06 -23.01
N TRP A 121 28.14 -13.29 -22.07
CA TRP A 121 28.03 -12.73 -20.73
C TRP A 121 28.78 -11.41 -20.63
N VAL A 122 28.13 -10.34 -20.21
CA VAL A 122 28.75 -9.03 -20.03
C VAL A 122 29.22 -8.89 -18.58
N SER A 123 30.51 -8.62 -18.38
CA SER A 123 31.08 -8.37 -17.06
C SER A 123 30.99 -6.89 -16.69
N ALA A 124 30.39 -6.56 -15.56
CA ALA A 124 30.26 -5.18 -15.09
C ALA A 124 31.59 -4.58 -14.58
N LYS A 125 32.48 -5.43 -14.05
CA LYS A 125 33.77 -5.04 -13.47
C LYS A 125 34.87 -6.06 -13.77
N PRO A 126 36.16 -5.68 -13.73
CA PRO A 126 37.27 -6.62 -13.96
C PRO A 126 37.22 -7.87 -13.06
N ALA A 127 36.77 -7.72 -11.82
CA ALA A 127 36.63 -8.83 -10.87
C ALA A 127 35.60 -9.90 -11.31
N ALA A 128 34.66 -9.55 -12.19
CA ALA A 128 33.62 -10.45 -12.69
C ALA A 128 34.04 -11.28 -13.91
N VAL A 129 35.22 -11.01 -14.50
CA VAL A 129 35.71 -11.71 -15.71
C VAL A 129 35.85 -13.22 -15.47
N ARG A 130 36.22 -13.63 -14.25
CA ARG A 130 36.35 -15.05 -13.91
C ARG A 130 34.99 -15.75 -13.86
N THR A 131 33.96 -15.08 -13.34
CA THR A 131 32.56 -15.56 -13.39
C THR A 131 32.05 -15.63 -14.82
N LYS A 132 32.26 -14.58 -15.63
CA LYS A 132 31.94 -14.58 -17.07
C LYS A 132 32.52 -15.81 -17.77
N ARG A 133 33.83 -16.06 -17.63
CA ARG A 133 34.49 -17.22 -18.26
C ARG A 133 33.90 -18.55 -17.78
N TRP A 134 33.57 -18.66 -16.49
CA TRP A 134 32.96 -19.86 -15.95
C TRP A 134 31.59 -20.13 -16.61
N TRP A 135 30.73 -19.12 -16.74
CA TRP A 135 29.41 -19.28 -17.36
C TRP A 135 29.45 -19.40 -18.88
N GLU A 136 30.50 -18.89 -19.53
CA GLU A 136 30.77 -19.09 -20.96
C GLU A 136 31.40 -20.46 -21.27
N THR A 137 31.70 -21.29 -20.26
CA THR A 137 32.27 -22.64 -20.48
C THR A 137 31.32 -23.50 -21.31
N GLU A 138 30.02 -23.42 -21.04
CA GLU A 138 29.00 -24.19 -21.72
C GLU A 138 27.91 -23.26 -22.27
N ARG A 139 27.91 -23.08 -23.59
CA ARG A 139 26.98 -22.17 -24.27
C ARG A 139 25.51 -22.56 -24.05
N CYS A 140 25.23 -23.82 -23.78
CA CYS A 140 23.87 -24.33 -23.56
C CYS A 140 23.14 -23.62 -22.41
N TYR A 141 23.85 -23.09 -21.40
CA TYR A 141 23.21 -22.36 -20.30
C TYR A 141 22.59 -21.04 -20.79
N ALA A 142 23.33 -20.27 -21.60
CA ALA A 142 22.82 -19.04 -22.19
C ALA A 142 21.65 -19.30 -23.15
N GLU A 143 21.71 -20.38 -23.93
CA GLU A 143 20.62 -20.81 -24.83
C GLU A 143 19.36 -21.21 -24.05
N TYR A 144 19.53 -21.94 -22.94
CA TYR A 144 18.43 -22.30 -22.05
C TYR A 144 17.78 -21.06 -21.42
N ASP A 145 18.59 -20.12 -20.88
CA ASP A 145 18.09 -18.89 -20.28
C ASP A 145 17.31 -18.06 -21.32
N LYS A 146 17.83 -17.93 -22.56
CA LYS A 146 17.12 -17.26 -23.65
C LYS A 146 15.79 -17.94 -23.97
N ALA A 147 15.78 -19.27 -24.15
CA ALA A 147 14.56 -20.01 -24.46
C ALA A 147 13.49 -19.89 -23.35
N TYR A 148 13.93 -19.86 -22.09
CA TYR A 148 13.04 -19.60 -20.96
C TYR A 148 12.47 -18.18 -21.01
N LEU A 149 13.31 -17.16 -21.17
CA LEU A 149 12.93 -15.75 -21.09
C LEU A 149 12.07 -15.29 -22.29
N GLU A 150 12.37 -15.75 -23.50
CA GLU A 150 11.63 -15.40 -24.72
C GLU A 150 10.46 -16.36 -25.00
N GLY A 151 10.27 -17.40 -24.20
CA GLY A 151 9.20 -18.38 -24.36
C GLY A 151 8.36 -18.53 -23.09
N LEU A 152 8.84 -19.36 -22.15
CA LEU A 152 8.07 -19.74 -20.96
C LEU A 152 7.74 -18.55 -20.04
N CYS A 153 8.62 -17.55 -19.95
CA CYS A 153 8.35 -16.34 -19.19
C CYS A 153 7.14 -15.58 -19.77
N LEU A 154 7.11 -15.36 -21.09
CA LEU A 154 6.01 -14.66 -21.75
C LEU A 154 4.69 -15.43 -21.61
N ILE A 155 4.72 -16.76 -21.76
CA ILE A 155 3.54 -17.62 -21.52
C ILE A 155 3.03 -17.46 -20.09
N SER A 156 3.93 -17.44 -19.10
CA SER A 156 3.57 -17.26 -17.70
C SER A 156 3.02 -15.86 -17.45
N LEU A 157 3.64 -14.82 -18.03
CA LEU A 157 3.21 -13.43 -17.91
C LEU A 157 1.80 -13.24 -18.45
N HIS A 158 1.47 -13.76 -19.64
CA HIS A 158 0.11 -13.73 -20.17
C HIS A 158 -0.90 -14.35 -19.20
N ARG A 159 -0.60 -15.54 -18.66
CA ARG A 159 -1.46 -16.20 -17.68
C ARG A 159 -1.64 -15.36 -16.41
N TYR A 160 -0.59 -14.74 -15.90
CA TYR A 160 -0.70 -13.92 -14.69
C TYR A 160 -1.46 -12.61 -14.94
N LEU A 161 -1.32 -12.01 -16.12
CA LEU A 161 -2.12 -10.85 -16.53
C LEU A 161 -3.62 -11.20 -16.58
N GLU A 162 -3.96 -12.37 -17.13
CA GLU A 162 -5.34 -12.88 -17.14
C GLU A 162 -5.89 -13.13 -15.73
N LEU A 163 -5.11 -13.79 -14.85
CA LEU A 163 -5.50 -14.04 -13.47
C LEU A 163 -5.62 -12.75 -12.65
N GLY A 164 -4.69 -11.82 -12.83
CA GLY A 164 -4.63 -10.56 -12.11
C GLY A 164 -5.74 -9.60 -12.52
N GLY A 165 -6.11 -9.56 -13.80
CA GLY A 165 -7.27 -8.84 -14.33
C GLY A 165 -7.43 -7.43 -13.76
N GLN A 166 -8.55 -7.18 -13.06
CA GLN A 166 -8.84 -5.89 -12.44
C GLN A 166 -7.84 -5.49 -11.35
N SER A 167 -7.18 -6.45 -10.68
CA SER A 167 -6.21 -6.14 -9.63
C SER A 167 -4.97 -5.43 -10.17
N LEU A 168 -4.51 -5.77 -11.39
CA LEU A 168 -3.35 -5.16 -12.04
C LEU A 168 -3.72 -3.86 -12.79
N THR A 169 -4.97 -3.73 -13.21
CA THR A 169 -5.46 -2.55 -13.95
C THR A 169 -6.18 -1.53 -13.07
N ARG A 170 -6.31 -1.80 -11.75
CA ARG A 170 -6.97 -0.89 -10.82
C ARG A 170 -6.22 0.45 -10.76
N LYS A 171 -6.97 1.50 -10.49
CA LYS A 171 -6.42 2.84 -10.28
C LYS A 171 -7.02 3.40 -9.00
N GLU A 172 -6.17 3.62 -8.03
CA GLU A 172 -6.54 4.19 -6.74
C GLU A 172 -5.99 5.62 -6.68
N PRO A 173 -6.85 6.65 -6.61
CA PRO A 173 -6.41 8.04 -6.57
C PRO A 173 -5.72 8.36 -5.23
N PRO A 174 -4.71 9.25 -5.22
CA PRO A 174 -4.05 9.65 -3.99
C PRO A 174 -4.98 10.46 -3.08
N THR A 175 -4.94 10.15 -1.79
CA THR A 175 -5.37 11.08 -0.76
C THR A 175 -4.27 12.12 -0.55
N VAL A 176 -4.56 13.38 -0.86
CA VAL A 176 -3.59 14.47 -0.81
C VAL A 176 -3.84 15.37 0.39
N GLN A 177 -2.77 15.70 1.13
CA GLN A 177 -2.83 16.60 2.28
C GLN A 177 -1.59 17.49 2.33
N VAL A 178 -1.81 18.80 2.51
CA VAL A 178 -0.71 19.74 2.74
C VAL A 178 -0.57 20.01 4.24
N THR A 179 0.65 19.82 4.75
CA THR A 179 1.02 20.10 6.15
C THR A 179 2.00 21.26 6.22
N ARG A 180 1.90 22.06 7.29
CA ARG A 180 2.79 23.20 7.57
C ARG A 180 3.68 22.88 8.76
N HIS A 181 4.99 23.03 8.58
CA HIS A 181 5.99 22.92 9.63
C HIS A 181 6.70 24.26 9.82
N THR A 182 6.93 24.67 11.07
CA THR A 182 7.70 25.89 11.40
C THR A 182 9.04 25.48 11.99
N ALA A 183 10.13 25.87 11.32
CA ALA A 183 11.49 25.65 11.79
C ALA A 183 11.86 26.64 12.92
N GLN A 184 12.92 26.33 13.66
CA GLN A 184 13.37 27.14 14.80
C GLN A 184 13.82 28.55 14.39
N ASP A 185 14.29 28.72 13.17
CA ASP A 185 14.68 30.01 12.57
C ASP A 185 13.49 30.82 12.03
N GLY A 186 12.26 30.37 12.27
CA GLY A 186 11.04 31.01 11.77
C GLY A 186 10.71 30.70 10.32
N GLY A 187 11.54 29.92 9.62
CA GLY A 187 11.22 29.43 8.28
C GLY A 187 10.03 28.48 8.28
N ILE A 188 9.27 28.49 7.19
CA ILE A 188 8.10 27.61 7.04
C ILE A 188 8.39 26.61 5.94
N THR A 189 8.05 25.35 6.20
CA THR A 189 8.07 24.30 5.19
C THR A 189 6.65 23.82 4.98
N LEU A 190 6.19 23.88 3.74
CA LEU A 190 4.97 23.20 3.32
C LEU A 190 5.35 21.84 2.78
N LYS A 191 4.61 20.81 3.17
CA LYS A 191 4.80 19.44 2.71
C LYS A 191 3.48 18.88 2.20
N CYS A 192 3.47 18.53 0.93
CA CYS A 192 2.37 17.91 0.22
C CYS A 192 2.54 16.40 0.27
N TRP A 193 1.64 15.72 0.97
CA TRP A 193 1.62 14.27 1.08
C TRP A 193 0.63 13.70 0.06
N ALA A 194 1.04 12.65 -0.65
CA ALA A 194 0.15 11.79 -1.43
C ALA A 194 0.22 10.37 -0.84
N ARG A 195 -0.92 9.78 -0.49
CA ARG A 195 -1.00 8.47 0.17
C ARG A 195 -2.10 7.61 -0.44
N GLY A 196 -1.94 6.30 -0.37
CA GLY A 196 -3.00 5.35 -0.73
C GLY A 196 -3.28 5.30 -2.23
N PHE A 197 -2.28 5.56 -3.07
CA PHE A 197 -2.46 5.54 -4.53
C PHE A 197 -1.83 4.31 -5.18
N TYR A 198 -2.38 3.93 -6.33
CA TYR A 198 -1.88 2.86 -7.20
C TYR A 198 -2.27 3.14 -8.65
N PRO A 199 -1.39 2.99 -9.65
CA PRO A 199 -0.03 2.43 -9.62
C PRO A 199 1.02 3.37 -9.03
N ARG A 200 2.27 2.90 -8.91
CA ARG A 200 3.43 3.63 -8.33
C ARG A 200 3.70 5.00 -8.94
N ASP A 201 3.49 5.14 -10.24
CA ASP A 201 3.87 6.34 -10.98
C ASP A 201 2.95 7.53 -10.63
N ILE A 202 3.55 8.57 -10.08
CA ILE A 202 2.89 9.80 -9.63
C ILE A 202 3.85 10.98 -9.83
N SER A 203 3.32 12.16 -10.12
CA SER A 203 4.08 13.41 -10.15
C SER A 203 3.49 14.39 -9.14
N LEU A 204 4.36 14.97 -8.31
CA LEU A 204 4.05 16.06 -7.39
C LEU A 204 4.86 17.28 -7.84
N SER A 205 4.31 18.49 -7.77
CA SER A 205 5.07 19.71 -7.97
C SER A 205 4.54 20.87 -7.15
N TRP A 206 5.43 21.76 -6.71
CA TRP A 206 5.06 22.99 -6.03
C TRP A 206 5.05 24.15 -7.00
N TRP A 207 4.03 25.00 -6.88
CA TRP A 207 3.78 26.12 -7.75
C TRP A 207 3.58 27.39 -6.95
N LEU A 208 4.04 28.52 -7.50
CA LEU A 208 3.74 29.87 -7.04
C LEU A 208 3.04 30.62 -8.17
N GLY A 209 1.70 30.68 -8.11
CA GLY A 209 0.92 31.17 -9.24
C GLY A 209 1.06 30.26 -10.46
N GLU A 210 1.72 30.74 -11.51
CA GLU A 210 1.95 30.00 -12.77
C GLU A 210 3.39 29.47 -12.90
N GLU A 211 4.24 29.62 -11.88
CA GLU A 211 5.63 29.18 -11.92
C GLU A 211 5.84 27.90 -11.10
N GLU A 212 6.44 26.89 -11.70
CA GLU A 212 6.84 25.64 -11.04
C GLU A 212 8.20 25.78 -10.33
N LEU A 213 8.25 25.40 -9.06
CA LEU A 213 9.42 25.54 -8.19
C LEU A 213 10.31 24.29 -8.21
N VAL A 214 10.90 24.00 -9.37
CA VAL A 214 11.63 22.74 -9.61
C VAL A 214 12.86 22.58 -8.70
N LEU A 215 13.62 23.66 -8.45
CA LEU A 215 14.89 23.59 -7.71
C LEU A 215 14.72 23.65 -6.20
N GLU A 216 13.67 24.34 -5.74
CA GLU A 216 13.34 24.55 -4.34
C GLU A 216 12.56 23.37 -3.74
N THR A 217 11.99 22.53 -4.61
CA THR A 217 11.20 21.39 -4.16
C THR A 217 12.09 20.22 -3.75
N GLU A 218 11.95 19.83 -2.49
CA GLU A 218 12.48 18.59 -1.96
C GLU A 218 11.49 17.45 -2.19
N TYR A 219 11.94 16.40 -2.88
CA TYR A 219 11.15 15.20 -3.14
C TYR A 219 11.67 14.01 -2.37
N VAL A 220 10.76 13.20 -1.84
CA VAL A 220 11.09 11.85 -1.39
C VAL A 220 10.75 10.83 -2.46
N GLU A 221 11.54 9.77 -2.54
CA GLU A 221 11.19 8.62 -3.37
C GLU A 221 9.86 7.99 -2.91
N THR A 222 9.03 7.59 -3.88
CA THR A 222 7.79 6.85 -3.66
C THR A 222 8.05 5.48 -3.01
N ARG A 223 7.38 5.23 -1.88
CA ARG A 223 7.56 4.03 -1.06
C ARG A 223 6.27 3.21 -0.97
N PRO A 224 6.37 1.88 -0.85
CA PRO A 224 5.20 1.04 -0.59
C PRO A 224 4.63 1.32 0.80
N SER A 225 3.31 1.28 0.93
CA SER A 225 2.58 1.46 2.20
C SER A 225 2.39 0.15 2.96
N GLY A 226 2.55 -1.00 2.30
CA GLY A 226 2.40 -2.35 2.87
C GLY A 226 1.02 -2.99 2.66
N ASP A 227 0.04 -2.22 2.21
CA ASP A 227 -1.32 -2.65 1.85
C ASP A 227 -1.50 -2.84 0.32
N GLY A 228 -0.41 -2.77 -0.44
CA GLY A 228 -0.44 -2.80 -1.91
C GLY A 228 -0.63 -1.43 -2.57
N THR A 229 -0.61 -0.34 -1.79
CA THR A 229 -0.59 1.05 -2.29
C THR A 229 0.77 1.72 -2.05
N TYR A 230 0.88 2.97 -2.53
CA TYR A 230 2.08 3.79 -2.39
C TYR A 230 1.84 5.08 -1.62
N GLN A 231 2.94 5.67 -1.17
CA GLN A 231 2.98 6.98 -0.56
C GLN A 231 4.24 7.75 -0.97
N THR A 232 4.11 9.07 -1.08
CA THR A 232 5.21 10.00 -1.34
C THR A 232 4.88 11.39 -0.79
N TRP A 233 5.87 12.28 -0.79
CA TRP A 233 5.67 13.69 -0.48
C TRP A 233 6.67 14.59 -1.21
N ALA A 234 6.26 15.84 -1.40
CA ALA A 234 7.09 16.93 -1.89
C ALA A 234 7.01 18.10 -0.91
N ALA A 235 8.13 18.77 -0.63
CA ALA A 235 8.19 19.88 0.31
C ALA A 235 8.88 21.10 -0.28
N VAL A 236 8.45 22.28 0.13
CA VAL A 236 9.05 23.55 -0.28
C VAL A 236 9.16 24.47 0.94
N ARG A 237 10.25 25.23 1.00
CA ARG A 237 10.44 26.26 2.03
C ARG A 237 9.83 27.57 1.56
N VAL A 238 8.94 28.14 2.36
CA VAL A 238 8.17 29.34 2.01
C VAL A 238 8.38 30.46 3.03
N PRO A 239 8.24 31.74 2.62
CA PRO A 239 8.20 32.85 3.54
C PRO A 239 6.97 32.78 4.45
N ALA A 240 7.11 33.27 5.68
CA ALA A 240 5.97 33.38 6.59
C ALA A 240 4.89 34.32 6.04
N ARG A 241 3.61 33.91 6.20
CA ARG A 241 2.41 34.64 5.74
C ARG A 241 2.23 34.70 4.23
N LYS A 242 2.88 33.79 3.51
CA LYS A 242 2.71 33.59 2.06
C LYS A 242 2.34 32.15 1.72
N GLU A 243 2.04 31.33 2.72
CA GLU A 243 1.79 29.89 2.56
C GLU A 243 0.65 29.59 1.57
N ASP A 244 -0.37 30.45 1.58
CA ASP A 244 -1.58 30.42 0.78
C ASP A 244 -1.36 30.74 -0.71
N TRP A 245 -0.18 31.24 -1.10
CA TRP A 245 0.17 31.47 -2.50
C TRP A 245 0.79 30.24 -3.17
N TYR A 246 1.17 29.23 -2.39
CA TYR A 246 1.83 28.04 -2.87
C TYR A 246 0.81 26.90 -3.01
N THR A 247 0.79 26.29 -4.18
CA THR A 247 -0.08 25.15 -4.49
C THR A 247 0.75 23.92 -4.82
N CYS A 248 0.29 22.77 -4.34
CA CYS A 248 0.80 21.47 -4.74
C CYS A 248 -0.05 20.93 -5.89
N HIS A 249 0.57 20.62 -7.02
CA HIS A 249 -0.04 19.97 -8.16
C HIS A 249 0.28 18.47 -8.11
N VAL A 250 -0.75 17.63 -8.23
CA VAL A 250 -0.62 16.18 -8.18
C VAL A 250 -1.20 15.58 -9.44
N GLN A 251 -0.37 14.85 -10.18
CA GLN A 251 -0.77 14.11 -11.37
C GLN A 251 -0.60 12.62 -11.10
N HIS A 252 -1.67 11.87 -11.34
CA HIS A 252 -1.71 10.42 -11.16
C HIS A 252 -2.73 9.83 -12.10
N SER A 253 -2.49 8.61 -12.59
CA SER A 253 -3.38 7.97 -13.56
C SER A 253 -4.78 7.64 -13.01
N GLY A 254 -4.93 7.59 -11.68
CA GLY A 254 -6.22 7.46 -10.99
C GLY A 254 -6.98 8.76 -10.80
N LEU A 255 -6.42 9.92 -11.20
CA LEU A 255 -7.09 11.21 -11.21
C LEU A 255 -7.54 11.56 -12.64
N ASN A 256 -8.74 12.14 -12.76
CA ASN A 256 -9.26 12.61 -14.06
C ASN A 256 -8.59 13.90 -14.54
N HIS A 257 -8.02 14.68 -13.61
CA HIS A 257 -7.34 15.95 -13.87
C HIS A 257 -6.25 16.17 -12.81
N THR A 258 -5.37 17.15 -13.05
CA THR A 258 -4.35 17.54 -12.07
C THR A 258 -5.03 18.08 -10.81
N LEU A 259 -4.80 17.44 -9.67
CA LEU A 259 -5.32 17.91 -8.39
C LEU A 259 -4.44 19.03 -7.87
N THR A 260 -5.06 20.18 -7.55
CA THR A 260 -4.37 21.36 -7.03
C THR A 260 -4.79 21.57 -5.57
N VAL A 261 -3.84 21.55 -4.64
CA VAL A 261 -4.11 21.64 -3.20
C VAL A 261 -3.20 22.70 -2.56
N ALA A 262 -3.81 23.64 -1.83
CA ALA A 262 -3.10 24.62 -1.03
C ALA A 262 -3.07 24.21 0.46
N TRP A 263 -2.21 24.86 1.26
CA TRP A 263 -2.29 24.71 2.70
C TRP A 263 -3.48 25.48 3.27
N GLU A 264 -4.37 24.79 3.98
CA GLU A 264 -5.44 25.44 4.75
C GLU A 264 -5.08 25.46 6.23
N ALA A 265 -5.22 26.63 6.86
CA ALA A 265 -5.09 26.75 8.31
C ALA A 265 -6.15 25.86 8.99
N PRO A 266 -5.80 25.13 10.06
CA PRO A 266 -6.79 24.34 10.80
C PRO A 266 -7.98 25.21 11.17
N SER A 267 -9.14 24.92 10.58
CA SER A 267 -10.35 25.67 10.89
C SER A 267 -10.66 25.51 12.38
N HIS A 268 -11.08 26.60 13.00
CA HIS A 268 -11.47 26.68 14.41
C HIS A 268 -12.80 25.92 14.65
N GLN A 269 -12.87 24.63 14.28
CA GLN A 269 -14.08 23.80 14.43
C GLN A 269 -14.54 23.69 15.89
N TRP A 270 -13.63 23.91 16.85
CA TRP A 270 -14.00 24.01 18.27
C TRP A 270 -14.80 25.29 18.60
N LYS A 271 -14.61 26.40 17.87
CA LYS A 271 -15.36 27.65 18.12
C LYS A 271 -16.80 27.51 17.67
N THR A 272 -17.06 26.86 16.54
CA THR A 272 -18.43 26.60 16.07
C THR A 272 -19.14 25.60 16.99
N SER A 273 -18.47 24.52 17.40
CA SER A 273 -19.04 23.53 18.31
C SER A 273 -19.30 24.10 19.71
N ALA A 274 -18.41 24.93 20.25
CA ALA A 274 -18.60 25.59 21.55
C ALA A 274 -19.77 26.58 21.55
N VAL A 275 -19.97 27.33 20.45
CA VAL A 275 -21.09 28.27 20.32
C VAL A 275 -22.43 27.53 20.22
N VAL A 276 -22.49 26.42 19.48
CA VAL A 276 -23.71 25.59 19.37
C VAL A 276 -24.05 24.93 20.70
N VAL A 277 -23.07 24.38 21.42
CA VAL A 277 -23.31 23.78 22.74
C VAL A 277 -23.74 24.84 23.77
N SER A 278 -23.11 26.02 23.76
CA SER A 278 -23.46 27.12 24.66
C SER A 278 -24.88 27.64 24.40
N THR A 279 -25.27 27.81 23.14
CA THR A 279 -26.62 28.28 22.79
C THR A 279 -27.70 27.28 23.21
N ILE A 280 -27.51 25.98 22.96
CA ILE A 280 -28.44 24.93 23.42
C ILE A 280 -28.55 24.93 24.95
N PHE A 281 -27.44 25.08 25.67
CA PHE A 281 -27.44 25.12 27.13
C PHE A 281 -28.19 26.35 27.69
N THR A 282 -28.05 27.51 27.05
CA THR A 282 -28.78 28.72 27.48
C THR A 282 -30.29 28.61 27.25
N ILE A 283 -30.72 28.06 26.11
CA ILE A 283 -32.14 27.90 25.79
C ILE A 283 -32.80 26.91 26.76
N THR A 284 -32.15 25.77 27.00
CA THR A 284 -32.65 24.76 27.94
C THR A 284 -32.75 25.31 29.37
N PHE A 285 -31.76 26.09 29.82
CA PHE A 285 -31.81 26.75 31.13
C PHE A 285 -32.98 27.74 31.24
N LEU A 286 -33.21 28.57 30.21
CA LEU A 286 -34.32 29.53 30.18
C LEU A 286 -35.69 28.84 30.20
N LEU A 287 -35.84 27.73 29.47
CA LEU A 287 -37.07 26.92 29.50
C LEU A 287 -37.31 26.32 30.88
N MET A 288 -36.28 25.75 31.51
CA MET A 288 -36.38 25.18 32.86
C MET A 288 -36.71 26.25 33.90
N ALA A 289 -36.08 27.43 33.83
CA ALA A 289 -36.39 28.56 34.70
C ALA A 289 -37.83 29.07 34.50
N GLY A 290 -38.29 29.17 33.24
CA GLY A 290 -39.66 29.56 32.90
C GLY A 290 -40.70 28.58 33.45
N VAL A 291 -40.48 27.27 33.29
CA VAL A 291 -41.33 26.21 33.85
C VAL A 291 -41.35 26.29 35.38
N TRP A 292 -40.20 26.50 36.01
CA TRP A 292 -40.12 26.61 37.47
C TRP A 292 -40.88 27.82 38.02
N ILE A 293 -40.76 28.97 37.37
CA ILE A 293 -41.53 30.19 37.72
C ILE A 293 -43.03 29.93 37.54
N PHE A 294 -43.44 29.31 36.43
CA PHE A 294 -44.84 28.98 36.15
C PHE A 294 -45.45 28.05 37.20
N ILE A 295 -44.73 26.98 37.59
CA ILE A 295 -45.15 26.05 38.64
C ILE A 295 -45.27 26.77 39.99
N LYS A 296 -44.30 27.65 40.32
CA LYS A 296 -44.34 28.43 41.56
C LYS A 296 -45.55 29.38 41.59
N GLN A 297 -45.89 29.99 40.46
CA GLN A 297 -47.03 30.90 40.32
C GLN A 297 -48.38 30.16 40.41
N TYR A 298 -48.47 28.95 39.86
CA TYR A 298 -49.65 28.08 39.99
C TYR A 298 -49.83 27.50 41.40
N SER A 299 -48.73 27.18 42.10
CA SER A 299 -48.78 26.67 43.48
C SER A 299 -49.29 27.67 44.52
N GLN A 300 -49.27 28.98 44.19
CA GLN A 300 -49.81 30.04 45.05
C GLN A 300 -51.30 30.34 44.79
N ALA A 301 -51.89 29.80 43.73
CA ALA A 301 -53.28 30.06 43.32
C ALA A 301 -54.28 28.94 43.68
N GLY A 302 -53.85 27.88 44.35
CA GLY A 302 -54.68 26.70 44.65
C GLY A 302 -54.86 26.42 46.14
N GLN A 303 -55.68 27.21 46.84
CA GLN A 303 -56.23 26.84 48.14
C GLN A 303 -57.77 27.03 48.10
N VAL A 304 -58.53 25.92 48.15
CA VAL A 304 -59.88 25.72 48.75
C VAL A 304 -60.53 24.41 48.18
N THR A 305 -60.58 23.37 49.03
CA THR A 305 -61.69 22.45 49.43
C THR A 305 -62.93 22.35 48.51
N SER A 306 -63.66 21.25 48.27
CA SER A 306 -63.68 19.81 48.66
C SER A 306 -65.00 19.17 48.12
N LEU A 307 -65.07 17.82 48.14
CA LEU A 307 -66.27 16.93 48.25
C LEU A 307 -66.80 16.18 46.99
N LEU A 308 -66.68 14.84 47.08
CA LEU A 308 -67.39 13.72 46.41
C LEU A 308 -68.77 13.47 47.08
N PRO A 309 -69.63 12.46 46.73
CA PRO A 309 -69.91 11.64 45.50
C PRO A 309 -71.46 11.46 45.30
N PRO A 310 -72.06 10.30 44.89
CA PRO A 310 -71.91 9.37 43.74
C PRO A 310 -73.25 9.15 42.95
N ALA A 311 -73.25 8.34 41.87
CA ALA A 311 -74.24 7.26 41.65
C ALA A 311 -74.08 6.50 40.31
N GLY A 312 -74.22 5.17 40.37
CA GLY A 312 -75.01 4.38 39.41
C GLY A 312 -74.25 3.63 38.30
N GLY A 313 -74.18 2.31 38.41
CA GLY A 313 -73.75 1.40 37.33
C GLY A 313 -74.93 0.66 36.68
N GLU A 314 -74.63 -0.13 35.65
CA GLU A 314 -75.06 -1.53 35.47
C GLU A 314 -74.42 -2.15 34.22
N ASP A 315 -74.13 -3.45 34.33
CA ASP A 315 -73.47 -4.36 33.39
C ASP A 315 -74.37 -4.81 32.22
N LEU A 316 -73.75 -5.39 31.17
CA LEU A 316 -74.23 -6.65 30.53
C LEU A 316 -73.16 -7.26 29.58
N GLN A 317 -72.46 -8.26 30.12
CA GLN A 317 -72.26 -9.63 29.58
C GLN A 317 -71.66 -9.93 28.17
N ASN A 318 -70.55 -10.70 28.27
CA ASN A 318 -70.37 -12.06 27.70
C ASN A 318 -69.77 -12.22 26.28
N SER A 319 -68.56 -12.77 26.15
CA SER A 319 -68.37 -14.22 25.93
C SER A 319 -66.95 -14.57 25.45
N GLN A 320 -66.36 -15.53 26.18
CA GLN A 320 -65.51 -16.67 25.77
C GLN A 320 -64.12 -16.52 25.11
N SER A 321 -63.23 -17.36 25.65
CA SER A 321 -61.80 -17.60 25.49
C SER A 321 -61.53 -18.83 24.57
N PRO A 322 -60.37 -19.52 24.63
CA PRO A 322 -59.00 -19.16 24.22
C PRO A 322 -58.38 -20.19 23.22
N VAL A 323 -57.27 -19.87 22.54
CA VAL A 323 -56.33 -20.89 22.02
C VAL A 323 -54.88 -20.37 22.07
N THR A 324 -53.99 -21.25 22.52
CA THR A 324 -52.54 -21.16 22.73
C THR A 324 -51.71 -21.71 21.56
N VAL A 325 -50.37 -21.54 21.66
CA VAL A 325 -49.25 -22.32 21.05
C VAL A 325 -48.82 -21.79 19.66
N GLU A 326 -47.55 -21.62 19.25
CA GLU A 326 -46.22 -22.05 19.73
C GLU A 326 -45.12 -21.10 19.20
N ALA A 327 -43.93 -21.21 19.80
CA ALA A 327 -42.67 -20.67 19.34
C ALA A 327 -41.98 -21.60 18.32
N THR A 328 -41.24 -21.06 17.36
CA THR A 328 -40.10 -21.78 16.75
C THR A 328 -39.04 -20.81 16.20
N GLN A 329 -37.79 -21.09 16.56
CA GLN A 329 -36.56 -20.55 15.97
C GLN A 329 -36.40 -21.02 14.51
N LEU A 330 -35.62 -20.29 13.71
CA LEU A 330 -34.50 -20.88 12.96
C LEU A 330 -33.58 -19.80 12.37
N LEU A 331 -32.28 -20.02 12.59
CA LEU A 331 -31.17 -19.41 11.88
C LEU A 331 -31.15 -19.89 10.41
N CYS A 332 -30.77 -18.98 9.51
CA CYS A 332 -29.63 -19.15 8.61
C CYS A 332 -28.92 -17.80 8.49
#